data_AF-A0A1H9N758-F1
#
_entry.id   AF-A0A1H9N758-F1
#
_cell.length_a   1.000
_cell.length_b   1.000
_cell.length_c   1.000
_cell.angle_alpha   90.00
_cell.angle_beta   90.00
_cell.angle_gamma   90.00
#
_symmetry.space_group_name_H-M   'P 1'
#
loop_
_entity.id
_entity.type
_entity.pdbx_description
1 polymer ?
#
loop_
_entity_poly.entity_id
_entity_poly.type
_entity_poly.pdbx_seq_one_letter_code
_entity_poly.pdbx_strand_id
1 'polypeptide(L)'
;MKNLYFLFVSFFLLFSDVSGQQVLNMSLLGTWDDPGLISAGNRRYSDVWGYAANGREYALLGSREFVIILDVTDPANITEIARLNSIANSATTWRDIKVYGDHAYFMVDNNSMMEGLQVIDLSDLPNSASIVYQSADDFRTCHNLIVDTTSNPVRLYAFGTNSGAQRDGYMVFSLANPAIPSLMASVNLRDGNFTGGYIHDGYAINDTLYANSEGRGMFVYDVSDAAAPIELGVLSNYVNIGYNHSNWRTADGKHVIMCDESNNRPVRIVDVENPADMSIVSTFQSQLRLPDISTHLAHNPYVLGDSLVVMSYYDDGVQVWDIKDRTNPQRLAYYDTTPGTNNPSEGVWGAYPYLPSGNILASDMRNGLFVVKVDNFAALPVSYSSWDAIPNGKDALLNWSTASESDNAGWEVEHATVAGQFTSVSFVAANTGGTYTFTHDAPGSGTHYYRLRQRDFDGTEQLSDVKTVVFNEANTTLRAYPNPVAEGAVVSLAGIATDESWTLYDLQGRQVTNGRGQQLHKALPAGVYLLKTADQVIKLVVE
;
A
#
# COMPACT_ATOMS: atom_id res chain seq x y z
N MET A 1 -4.46 88.93 7.06
CA MET A 1 -4.93 87.53 7.04
C MET A 1 -4.06 86.78 6.05
N LYS A 2 -3.12 85.96 6.52
CA LYS A 2 -2.22 85.15 5.69
C LYS A 2 -2.77 83.72 5.65
N ASN A 3 -3.03 83.21 4.45
CA ASN A 3 -3.47 81.83 4.21
C ASN A 3 -2.25 80.90 4.25
N LEU A 4 -2.34 79.84 5.03
CA LEU A 4 -1.38 78.74 5.06
C LEU A 4 -2.11 77.48 4.57
N TYR A 5 -1.86 77.06 3.34
CA TYR A 5 -2.31 75.77 2.82
C TYR A 5 -1.17 74.76 2.97
N PHE A 6 -1.37 73.74 3.80
CA PHE A 6 -0.49 72.58 3.89
C PHE A 6 -0.79 71.64 2.71
N LEU A 7 0.23 71.38 1.88
CA LEU A 7 0.18 70.39 0.82
C LEU A 7 0.48 69.01 1.43
N PHE A 8 -0.53 68.15 1.54
CA PHE A 8 -0.35 66.73 1.85
C PHE A 8 -0.05 65.99 0.55
N VAL A 9 1.19 65.51 0.38
CA VAL A 9 1.55 64.58 -0.69
C VAL A 9 1.31 63.17 -0.15
N SER A 10 0.21 62.54 -0.57
CA SER A 10 -0.02 61.11 -0.32
C SER A 10 0.87 60.29 -1.24
N PHE A 11 1.83 59.56 -0.67
CA PHE A 11 2.58 58.52 -1.34
C PHE A 11 1.65 57.31 -1.55
N PHE A 12 1.18 57.09 -2.78
CA PHE A 12 0.56 55.82 -3.16
C PHE A 12 1.67 54.77 -3.28
N LEU A 13 1.84 53.97 -2.23
CA LEU A 13 2.59 52.71 -2.33
C LEU A 13 1.71 51.73 -3.12
N LEU A 14 2.10 51.48 -4.37
CA LEU A 14 1.59 50.36 -5.16
C LEU A 14 2.08 49.07 -4.48
N PHE A 15 1.22 48.41 -3.71
CA PHE A 15 1.43 47.03 -3.32
C PHE A 15 1.23 46.18 -4.57
N SER A 16 2.31 45.70 -5.17
CA SER A 16 2.26 44.54 -6.04
C SER A 16 1.94 43.33 -5.17
N ASP A 17 0.84 42.62 -5.45
CA ASP A 17 0.56 41.32 -4.85
C ASP A 17 1.69 40.37 -5.25
N VAL A 18 2.63 40.17 -4.33
CA VAL A 18 3.60 39.08 -4.44
C VAL A 18 2.85 37.84 -3.95
N SER A 19 2.30 37.05 -4.88
CA SER A 19 1.79 35.72 -4.56
C SER A 19 2.98 34.83 -4.18
N GLY A 20 3.32 34.81 -2.90
CA GLY A 20 4.35 33.93 -2.35
C GLY A 20 3.85 32.48 -2.32
N GLN A 21 4.76 31.55 -2.55
CA GLN A 21 4.54 30.11 -2.35
C GLN A 21 4.01 29.88 -0.92
N GLN A 22 2.78 29.35 -0.79
CA GLN A 22 2.24 29.02 0.53
C GLN A 22 2.79 27.65 0.96
N VAL A 23 3.38 27.60 2.15
CA VAL A 23 4.03 26.41 2.67
C VAL A 23 4.10 26.45 4.20
N LEU A 24 4.04 25.29 4.84
CA LEU A 24 4.28 25.10 6.26
C LEU A 24 5.09 23.82 6.46
N ASN A 25 6.25 23.92 7.12
CA ASN A 25 7.10 22.79 7.49
C ASN A 25 7.34 21.80 6.34
N MET A 26 7.46 22.29 5.11
CA MET A 26 7.79 21.47 3.96
C MET A 26 8.81 22.20 3.07
N SER A 27 9.74 21.44 2.53
CA SER A 27 10.70 21.89 1.53
C SER A 27 10.38 21.28 0.18
N LEU A 28 10.51 22.10 -0.87
CA LEU A 28 10.60 21.61 -2.25
C LEU A 28 12.00 21.09 -2.50
N LEU A 29 12.11 19.85 -2.96
CA LEU A 29 13.39 19.23 -3.33
C LEU A 29 13.65 19.31 -4.84
N GLY A 30 12.59 19.23 -5.64
CA GLY A 30 12.66 19.54 -7.07
C GLY A 30 11.35 19.29 -7.80
N THR A 31 11.36 19.59 -9.10
CA THR A 31 10.18 19.50 -9.96
C THR A 31 10.55 18.96 -11.34
N TRP A 32 9.55 18.41 -12.01
CA TRP A 32 9.65 17.97 -13.39
C TRP A 32 8.35 18.29 -14.15
N ASP A 33 8.45 18.87 -15.34
CA ASP A 33 7.32 19.19 -16.21
C ASP A 33 7.74 19.12 -17.69
N ASP A 34 6.86 18.58 -18.53
CA ASP A 34 6.93 18.68 -19.99
C ASP A 34 5.70 19.45 -20.53
N PRO A 35 5.86 20.76 -20.81
CA PRO A 35 4.80 21.58 -21.40
C PRO A 35 4.32 21.09 -22.78
N GLY A 36 5.11 20.24 -23.46
CA GLY A 36 4.83 19.68 -24.78
C GLY A 36 3.83 18.53 -24.80
N LEU A 37 3.48 17.95 -23.65
CA LEU A 37 2.45 16.91 -23.54
C LEU A 37 1.07 17.44 -23.93
N ILE A 38 0.25 16.58 -24.55
CA ILE A 38 -1.13 16.95 -24.89
C ILE A 38 -1.92 17.25 -23.61
N SER A 39 -2.64 18.37 -23.60
CA SER A 39 -3.44 18.82 -22.45
C SER A 39 -4.95 18.84 -22.75
N ALA A 40 -5.77 18.56 -21.74
CA ALA A 40 -7.22 18.81 -21.74
C ALA A 40 -7.45 20.16 -21.05
N GLY A 41 -7.55 21.24 -21.83
CA GLY A 41 -7.43 22.58 -21.26
C GLY A 41 -6.02 22.80 -20.73
N ASN A 42 -5.87 23.07 -19.43
CA ASN A 42 -4.57 23.20 -18.76
C ASN A 42 -4.10 21.92 -18.04
N ARG A 43 -4.85 20.82 -18.14
CA ARG A 43 -4.58 19.56 -17.42
C ARG A 43 -3.80 18.60 -18.30
N ARG A 44 -2.62 18.17 -17.85
CA ARG A 44 -1.71 17.24 -18.53
C ARG A 44 -1.50 15.95 -17.75
N TYR A 45 -1.49 16.06 -16.42
CA TYR A 45 -1.10 14.99 -15.51
C TYR A 45 -2.29 14.47 -14.70
N SER A 46 -2.14 13.27 -14.15
CA SER A 46 -3.13 12.60 -13.29
C SER A 46 -2.45 11.97 -12.08
N ASP A 47 -2.69 10.71 -11.76
CA ASP A 47 -2.14 10.11 -10.54
C ASP A 47 -0.62 9.92 -10.60
N VAL A 48 0.00 9.71 -9.44
CA VAL A 48 1.40 9.33 -9.29
C VAL A 48 1.56 8.20 -8.30
N TRP A 49 2.43 7.25 -8.63
CA TRP A 49 2.84 6.17 -7.73
C TRP A 49 4.36 6.11 -7.60
N GLY A 50 4.85 5.73 -6.43
CA GLY A 50 6.29 5.54 -6.20
C GLY A 50 6.72 4.08 -6.36
N TYR A 51 7.96 3.89 -6.81
CA TYR A 51 8.65 2.60 -6.82
C TYR A 51 10.09 2.80 -6.36
N ALA A 52 10.62 1.86 -5.58
CA ALA A 52 12.00 1.89 -5.14
C ALA A 52 12.63 0.51 -5.26
N ALA A 53 13.81 0.45 -5.88
CA ALA A 53 14.58 -0.76 -6.04
C ALA A 53 16.06 -0.42 -6.21
N ASN A 54 16.94 -1.33 -5.78
CA ASN A 54 18.38 -1.22 -5.99
C ASN A 54 18.99 0.12 -5.51
N GLY A 55 18.46 0.68 -4.41
CA GLY A 55 18.92 1.96 -3.83
C GLY A 55 18.51 3.20 -4.63
N ARG A 56 17.53 3.06 -5.54
CA ARG A 56 16.97 4.14 -6.36
C ARG A 56 15.49 4.29 -6.12
N GLU A 57 14.99 5.49 -6.39
CA GLU A 57 13.59 5.87 -6.24
C GLU A 57 13.05 6.43 -7.55
N TYR A 58 11.81 6.06 -7.88
CA TYR A 58 11.16 6.40 -9.13
C TYR A 58 9.75 6.91 -8.88
N ALA A 59 9.34 7.89 -9.69
CA ALA A 59 7.97 8.33 -9.81
C ALA A 59 7.37 7.78 -11.12
N LEU A 60 6.22 7.13 -11.02
CA LEU A 60 5.39 6.74 -12.16
C LEU A 60 4.26 7.76 -12.26
N LEU A 61 4.38 8.69 -13.22
CA LEU A 61 3.50 9.83 -13.38
C LEU A 61 2.52 9.60 -14.53
N GLY A 62 1.22 9.65 -14.25
CA GLY A 62 0.18 9.60 -15.26
C GLY A 62 0.10 10.89 -16.08
N SER A 63 -0.08 10.75 -17.39
CA SER A 63 -0.40 11.83 -18.32
C SER A 63 -1.52 11.42 -19.27
N ARG A 64 -1.96 12.30 -20.18
CA ARG A 64 -2.95 11.90 -21.20
C ARG A 64 -2.48 10.73 -22.06
N GLU A 65 -1.20 10.75 -22.40
CA GLU A 65 -0.64 9.87 -23.41
C GLU A 65 0.09 8.69 -22.83
N PHE A 66 0.73 8.86 -21.68
CA PHE A 66 1.70 7.91 -21.14
C PHE A 66 1.60 7.76 -19.63
N VAL A 67 2.09 6.64 -19.12
CA VAL A 67 2.78 6.61 -17.83
C VAL A 67 4.23 7.00 -18.08
N ILE A 68 4.71 8.01 -17.37
CA ILE A 68 6.07 8.54 -17.48
C ILE A 68 6.84 8.05 -16.26
N ILE A 69 8.00 7.42 -16.48
CA ILE A 69 8.87 6.95 -15.39
C ILE A 69 10.00 7.96 -15.24
N LEU A 70 10.11 8.51 -14.03
CA LEU A 70 11.10 9.51 -13.65
C LEU A 70 11.97 8.93 -12.54
N ASP A 71 13.29 8.98 -12.68
CA ASP A 71 14.23 8.73 -11.57
C ASP A 71 14.29 9.98 -10.68
N VAL A 72 13.91 9.81 -9.41
CA VAL A 72 13.81 10.86 -8.40
C VAL A 72 14.80 10.64 -7.25
N THR A 73 15.78 9.74 -7.43
CA THR A 73 16.82 9.44 -6.44
C THR A 73 17.59 10.71 -6.03
N ASP A 74 17.89 11.57 -7.02
CA ASP A 74 18.33 12.94 -6.80
C ASP A 74 17.22 13.90 -7.23
N PRO A 75 16.35 14.35 -6.31
CA PRO A 75 15.20 15.17 -6.66
C PRO A 75 15.58 16.54 -7.22
N ALA A 76 16.82 17.02 -7.02
CA ALA A 76 17.28 18.25 -7.65
C ALA A 76 17.60 18.06 -9.15
N ASN A 77 17.78 16.82 -9.60
CA ASN A 77 18.17 16.45 -10.97
C ASN A 77 17.31 15.28 -11.49
N ILE A 78 15.99 15.44 -11.50
CA ILE A 78 15.05 14.42 -11.97
C ILE A 78 15.29 14.09 -13.45
N THR A 79 15.44 12.81 -13.76
CA THR A 79 15.64 12.33 -15.14
C THR A 79 14.50 11.44 -15.61
N GLU A 80 13.97 11.71 -16.80
CA GLU A 80 13.01 10.82 -17.46
C GLU A 80 13.70 9.56 -18.00
N ILE A 81 13.15 8.40 -17.67
CA ILE A 81 13.64 7.08 -18.11
C ILE A 81 12.82 6.55 -19.28
N ALA A 82 11.48 6.63 -19.19
CA ALA A 82 10.59 6.06 -20.19
C ALA A 82 9.22 6.76 -20.24
N ARG A 83 8.57 6.67 -21.40
CA ARG A 83 7.14 6.96 -21.61
C ARG A 83 6.47 5.72 -22.17
N LEU A 84 5.45 5.24 -21.47
CA LEU A 84 4.86 3.93 -21.73
C LEU A 84 3.35 4.05 -21.89
N ASN A 85 2.88 3.58 -23.04
CA ASN A 85 1.49 3.23 -23.31
C ASN A 85 1.45 2.36 -24.57
N SER A 86 0.79 1.22 -24.53
CA SER A 86 0.71 0.32 -25.68
C SER A 86 -0.33 0.79 -26.71
N ILE A 87 -1.29 1.62 -26.28
CA ILE A 87 -2.38 2.14 -27.11
C ILE A 87 -2.31 3.65 -27.13
N ALA A 88 -2.04 4.24 -28.29
CA ALA A 88 -2.03 5.71 -28.42
C ALA A 88 -3.37 6.30 -27.98
N ASN A 89 -3.34 7.17 -26.97
CA ASN A 89 -4.51 7.79 -26.39
C ASN A 89 -4.18 9.23 -26.02
N SER A 90 -5.07 10.15 -26.36
CA SER A 90 -4.99 11.53 -25.91
C SER A 90 -6.36 12.05 -25.49
N ALA A 91 -7.31 11.16 -25.26
CA ALA A 91 -8.71 11.49 -25.03
C ALA A 91 -8.99 11.79 -23.55
N THR A 92 -8.29 11.17 -22.60
CA THR A 92 -8.41 11.43 -21.14
C THR A 92 -7.07 11.70 -20.51
N THR A 93 -7.05 12.44 -19.40
CA THR A 93 -5.91 12.51 -18.46
C THR A 93 -5.97 11.39 -17.42
N TRP A 94 -7.15 10.85 -17.14
CA TRP A 94 -7.41 9.98 -15.98
C TRP A 94 -6.68 8.64 -16.12
N ARG A 95 -5.56 8.52 -15.43
CA ARG A 95 -4.78 7.29 -15.24
C ARG A 95 -4.60 7.09 -13.75
N ASP A 96 -4.69 5.84 -13.35
CA ASP A 96 -4.42 5.38 -12.00
C ASP A 96 -3.35 4.29 -12.10
N ILE A 97 -2.41 4.29 -11.16
CA ILE A 97 -1.22 3.44 -11.18
C ILE A 97 -1.07 2.79 -9.82
N LYS A 98 -0.79 1.48 -9.80
CA LYS A 98 -0.42 0.73 -8.59
C LYS A 98 0.76 -0.17 -8.88
N VAL A 99 1.60 -0.44 -7.87
CA VAL A 99 2.81 -1.26 -8.03
C VAL A 99 2.78 -2.46 -7.08
N TYR A 100 3.20 -3.63 -7.57
CA TYR A 100 3.48 -4.82 -6.77
C TYR A 100 4.72 -5.55 -7.29
N GLY A 101 5.69 -5.79 -6.39
CA GLY A 101 7.01 -6.26 -6.79
C GLY A 101 7.62 -5.32 -7.82
N ASP A 102 8.15 -5.87 -8.91
CA ASP A 102 8.73 -5.11 -10.02
C ASP A 102 7.74 -4.83 -11.15
N HIS A 103 6.43 -4.78 -10.86
CA HIS A 103 5.38 -4.58 -11.86
C HIS A 103 4.47 -3.41 -11.50
N ALA A 104 4.25 -2.51 -12.46
CA ALA A 104 3.24 -1.46 -12.34
C ALA A 104 2.01 -1.78 -13.18
N TYR A 105 0.85 -1.67 -12.57
CA TYR A 105 -0.47 -1.84 -13.16
C TYR A 105 -1.06 -0.47 -13.40
N PHE A 106 -1.55 -0.21 -14.60
CA PHE A 106 -2.25 1.04 -14.89
C PHE A 106 -3.41 0.84 -15.86
N MET A 107 -4.31 1.81 -15.84
CA MET A 107 -5.54 1.84 -16.62
C MET A 107 -5.90 3.27 -17.04
N VAL A 108 -7.01 3.42 -17.77
CA VAL A 108 -7.60 4.72 -18.08
C VAL A 108 -9.09 4.74 -17.78
N ASP A 109 -9.57 5.87 -17.27
CA ASP A 109 -11.01 6.15 -17.23
C ASP A 109 -11.42 6.95 -18.46
N ASN A 110 -11.70 6.23 -19.57
CA ASN A 110 -12.27 6.83 -20.78
C ASN A 110 -12.92 5.85 -21.75
N ASN A 111 -14.24 5.99 -21.95
CA ASN A 111 -15.01 5.14 -22.84
C ASN A 111 -14.66 5.23 -24.35
N SER A 112 -13.84 6.19 -24.77
CA SER A 112 -13.47 6.40 -26.19
C SER A 112 -12.19 5.68 -26.61
N MET A 113 -11.28 5.39 -25.68
CA MET A 113 -9.99 4.76 -25.97
C MET A 113 -9.82 3.56 -25.02
N MET A 114 -10.02 2.37 -25.58
CA MET A 114 -10.22 1.11 -24.85
C MET A 114 -8.87 0.48 -24.46
N GLU A 115 -8.11 1.12 -23.57
CA GLU A 115 -6.78 0.62 -23.17
C GLU A 115 -6.81 -0.62 -22.28
N GLY A 116 -7.87 -0.78 -21.47
CA GLY A 116 -7.97 -1.88 -20.52
C GLY A 116 -6.87 -1.85 -19.44
N LEU A 117 -6.50 -3.02 -18.94
CA LEU A 117 -5.43 -3.19 -17.97
C LEU A 117 -4.08 -3.34 -18.69
N GLN A 118 -3.08 -2.56 -18.27
CA GLN A 118 -1.71 -2.65 -18.75
C GLN A 118 -0.74 -2.90 -17.60
N VAL A 119 0.33 -3.64 -17.89
CA VAL A 119 1.42 -3.95 -16.93
C VAL A 119 2.76 -3.55 -17.50
N ILE A 120 3.51 -2.76 -16.73
CA ILE A 120 4.90 -2.38 -16.99
C ILE A 120 5.81 -3.25 -16.12
N ASP A 121 6.84 -3.83 -16.73
CA ASP A 121 7.98 -4.42 -16.02
C ASP A 121 9.01 -3.33 -15.69
N LEU A 122 9.34 -3.24 -14.40
CA LEU A 122 10.25 -2.27 -13.80
C LEU A 122 11.61 -2.87 -13.41
N SER A 123 11.82 -4.17 -13.59
CA SER A 123 12.96 -4.91 -13.03
C SER A 123 14.33 -4.51 -13.60
N ASP A 124 14.37 -3.94 -14.81
CA ASP A 124 15.59 -3.45 -15.46
C ASP A 124 15.84 -1.94 -15.27
N LEU A 125 15.09 -1.28 -14.39
CA LEU A 125 15.37 0.11 -14.05
C LEU A 125 16.76 0.25 -13.39
N PRO A 126 17.54 1.32 -13.72
CA PRO A 126 17.17 2.47 -14.55
C PRO A 126 17.42 2.30 -16.07
N ASN A 127 17.85 1.13 -16.56
CA ASN A 127 18.24 0.96 -17.96
C ASN A 127 17.05 1.01 -18.91
N SER A 128 15.97 0.31 -18.56
CA SER A 128 14.76 0.26 -19.37
C SER A 128 13.53 -0.14 -18.56
N ALA A 129 12.35 0.11 -19.14
CA ALA A 129 11.07 -0.41 -18.69
C ALA A 129 10.22 -0.69 -19.93
N SER A 130 9.33 -1.68 -19.86
CA SER A 130 8.51 -2.07 -21.00
C SER A 130 7.14 -2.58 -20.58
N ILE A 131 6.16 -2.44 -21.47
CA ILE A 131 4.84 -3.04 -21.25
C ILE A 131 4.92 -4.52 -21.59
N VAL A 132 4.64 -5.37 -20.59
CA VAL A 132 4.69 -6.83 -20.71
C VAL A 132 3.31 -7.47 -20.85
N TYR A 133 2.25 -6.73 -20.52
CA TYR A 133 0.87 -7.16 -20.68
C TYR A 133 -0.04 -5.99 -21.02
N GLN A 134 -1.01 -6.26 -21.89
CA GLN A 134 -2.16 -5.41 -22.13
C GLN A 134 -3.37 -6.30 -22.45
N SER A 135 -4.52 -6.01 -21.83
CA SER A 135 -5.79 -6.64 -22.17
C SER A 135 -6.95 -5.69 -21.93
N ALA A 136 -7.90 -5.69 -22.87
CA ALA A 136 -9.18 -4.99 -22.77
C ALA A 136 -10.38 -5.96 -22.75
N ASP A 137 -10.13 -7.26 -22.54
CA ASP A 137 -11.14 -8.31 -22.59
C ASP A 137 -12.04 -8.29 -21.35
N ASP A 138 -11.46 -8.06 -20.17
CA ASP A 138 -12.21 -8.00 -18.90
C ASP A 138 -12.91 -6.66 -18.72
N PHE A 139 -12.18 -5.56 -18.87
CA PHE A 139 -12.71 -4.21 -18.91
C PHE A 139 -11.93 -3.35 -19.90
N ARG A 140 -12.58 -2.30 -20.40
CA ARG A 140 -11.96 -1.35 -21.34
C ARG A 140 -11.56 -0.06 -20.67
N THR A 141 -12.30 0.29 -19.64
CA THR A 141 -12.02 1.41 -18.74
C THR A 141 -12.22 0.95 -17.32
N CYS A 142 -11.54 1.63 -16.42
CA CYS A 142 -11.60 1.45 -14.98
C CYS A 142 -11.36 2.85 -14.39
N HIS A 143 -11.82 3.08 -13.16
CA HIS A 143 -11.61 4.35 -12.48
C HIS A 143 -10.39 4.32 -11.56
N ASN A 144 -10.27 3.24 -10.79
CA ASN A 144 -9.28 3.09 -9.73
C ASN A 144 -8.83 1.63 -9.58
N LEU A 145 -7.57 1.44 -9.22
CA LEU A 145 -6.98 0.16 -8.86
C LEU A 145 -6.52 0.19 -7.38
N ILE A 146 -6.58 -0.95 -6.70
CA ILE A 146 -5.87 -1.14 -5.43
C ILE A 146 -5.26 -2.54 -5.37
N VAL A 147 -4.06 -2.65 -4.83
CA VAL A 147 -3.40 -3.95 -4.59
C VAL A 147 -3.52 -4.29 -3.11
N ASP A 148 -4.13 -5.43 -2.82
CA ASP A 148 -4.08 -6.04 -1.50
C ASP A 148 -2.93 -7.04 -1.45
N THR A 149 -1.81 -6.62 -0.84
CA THR A 149 -0.61 -7.43 -0.66
C THR A 149 -0.70 -8.40 0.51
N THR A 150 -1.78 -8.34 1.30
CA THR A 150 -1.96 -9.18 2.48
C THR A 150 -2.72 -10.47 2.20
N SER A 151 -3.39 -10.57 1.04
CA SER A 151 -4.03 -11.80 0.57
C SER A 151 -3.06 -12.76 -0.13
N ASN A 152 -3.44 -14.04 -0.18
CA ASN A 152 -2.71 -15.07 -0.92
C ASN A 152 -3.67 -15.86 -1.83
N PRO A 153 -3.50 -15.83 -3.17
CA PRO A 153 -2.53 -14.99 -3.88
C PRO A 153 -2.83 -13.50 -3.69
N VAL A 154 -1.83 -12.64 -3.90
CA VAL A 154 -2.02 -11.18 -3.92
C VAL A 154 -3.09 -10.81 -4.94
N ARG A 155 -3.94 -9.85 -4.58
CA ARG A 155 -5.11 -9.45 -5.37
C ARG A 155 -4.99 -8.01 -5.85
N LEU A 156 -5.28 -7.79 -7.13
CA LEU A 156 -5.50 -6.48 -7.72
C LEU A 156 -7.01 -6.27 -7.89
N TYR A 157 -7.57 -5.29 -7.22
CA TYR A 157 -8.96 -4.88 -7.37
C TYR A 157 -9.06 -3.76 -8.40
N ALA A 158 -10.13 -3.78 -9.20
CA ALA A 158 -10.46 -2.77 -10.19
C ALA A 158 -11.89 -2.27 -9.98
N PHE A 159 -12.04 -0.95 -9.84
CA PHE A 159 -13.30 -0.27 -9.55
C PHE A 159 -13.74 0.63 -10.71
N GLY A 160 -15.04 0.91 -10.81
CA GLY A 160 -15.59 1.75 -11.87
C GLY A 160 -15.39 1.23 -13.29
N THR A 161 -15.44 -0.09 -13.49
CA THR A 161 -15.23 -0.71 -14.80
C THR A 161 -16.43 -0.52 -15.73
N ASN A 162 -16.22 -0.54 -17.06
CA ASN A 162 -17.29 -0.37 -18.06
C ASN A 162 -17.84 -1.66 -18.70
N SER A 163 -17.57 -2.83 -18.10
CA SER A 163 -18.00 -4.13 -18.63
C SER A 163 -19.46 -4.45 -18.27
N GLY A 164 -20.40 -4.01 -19.12
CA GLY A 164 -21.79 -4.52 -19.12
C GLY A 164 -22.53 -4.37 -17.78
N ALA A 165 -23.16 -5.46 -17.30
CA ALA A 165 -23.90 -5.48 -16.04
C ALA A 165 -23.03 -5.26 -14.79
N GLN A 166 -21.70 -5.25 -14.91
CA GLN A 166 -20.74 -5.19 -13.80
C GLN A 166 -20.24 -3.77 -13.50
N ARG A 167 -20.74 -2.74 -14.20
CA ARG A 167 -20.47 -1.32 -13.88
C ARG A 167 -20.75 -1.00 -12.42
N ASP A 168 -21.70 -1.70 -11.82
CA ASP A 168 -22.15 -1.46 -10.46
C ASP A 168 -21.49 -2.42 -9.44
N GLY A 169 -20.16 -2.60 -9.48
CA GLY A 169 -19.42 -3.44 -8.53
C GLY A 169 -17.90 -3.37 -8.69
N TYR A 170 -17.21 -4.51 -8.65
CA TYR A 170 -15.74 -4.59 -8.76
C TYR A 170 -15.28 -5.85 -9.49
N MET A 171 -14.04 -5.81 -9.99
CA MET A 171 -13.32 -6.97 -10.51
C MET A 171 -12.07 -7.23 -9.67
N VAL A 172 -11.66 -8.50 -9.58
CA VAL A 172 -10.46 -8.90 -8.84
C VAL A 172 -9.61 -9.80 -9.73
N PHE A 173 -8.32 -9.50 -9.78
CA PHE A 173 -7.31 -10.24 -10.52
C PHE A 173 -6.29 -10.84 -9.56
N SER A 174 -5.85 -12.07 -9.82
CA SER A 174 -4.72 -12.69 -9.14
C SER A 174 -3.43 -12.11 -9.68
N LEU A 175 -2.52 -11.74 -8.78
CA LEU A 175 -1.13 -11.41 -9.08
C LEU A 175 -0.17 -12.56 -8.75
N ALA A 176 -0.64 -13.81 -8.73
CA ALA A 176 0.24 -14.98 -8.59
C ALA A 176 1.30 -15.04 -9.70
N ASN A 177 0.97 -14.53 -10.88
CA ASN A 177 1.93 -14.13 -11.91
C ASN A 177 1.81 -12.61 -12.13
N PRO A 178 2.66 -11.78 -11.50
CA PRO A 178 2.55 -10.32 -11.58
C PRO A 178 2.62 -9.76 -13.00
N ALA A 179 3.33 -10.44 -13.92
CA ALA A 179 3.45 -10.02 -15.32
C ALA A 179 2.17 -10.26 -16.12
N ILE A 180 1.31 -11.20 -15.71
CA ILE A 180 0.10 -11.60 -16.44
C ILE A 180 -1.04 -11.80 -15.43
N PRO A 181 -1.71 -10.73 -14.99
CA PRO A 181 -2.85 -10.82 -14.07
C PRO A 181 -3.96 -11.68 -14.65
N SER A 182 -4.57 -12.52 -13.82
CA SER A 182 -5.69 -13.39 -14.23
C SER A 182 -6.96 -13.07 -13.44
N LEU A 183 -8.08 -12.86 -14.13
CA LEU A 183 -9.37 -12.59 -13.48
C LEU A 183 -9.75 -13.72 -12.50
N MET A 184 -10.02 -13.35 -11.25
CA MET A 184 -10.52 -14.23 -10.18
C MET A 184 -12.01 -14.05 -9.93
N ALA A 185 -12.45 -12.79 -9.93
CA ALA A 185 -13.83 -12.45 -9.60
C ALA A 185 -14.31 -11.25 -10.41
N SER A 186 -15.61 -11.24 -10.70
CA SER A 186 -16.31 -10.11 -11.29
C SER A 186 -17.69 -10.03 -10.64
N VAL A 187 -17.89 -8.98 -9.86
CA VAL A 187 -19.03 -8.85 -8.94
C VAL A 187 -19.93 -7.69 -9.39
N ASN A 188 -21.24 -7.93 -9.37
CA ASN A 188 -22.26 -6.91 -9.60
C ASN A 188 -23.06 -6.68 -8.31
N LEU A 189 -22.88 -5.52 -7.68
CA LEU A 189 -23.55 -5.12 -6.43
C LEU A 189 -24.92 -4.45 -6.68
N ARG A 190 -25.57 -4.75 -7.82
CA ARG A 190 -26.96 -4.36 -8.13
C ARG A 190 -27.87 -5.53 -8.48
N ASP A 191 -27.43 -6.77 -8.30
CA ASP A 191 -28.17 -7.99 -8.65
C ASP A 191 -29.35 -8.33 -7.69
N GLY A 192 -29.68 -7.43 -6.76
CA GLY A 192 -30.85 -7.51 -5.88
C GLY A 192 -30.54 -7.84 -4.42
N ASN A 193 -29.29 -8.19 -4.09
CA ASN A 193 -28.85 -8.49 -2.72
C ASN A 193 -28.04 -7.38 -2.05
N PHE A 194 -27.66 -6.35 -2.81
CA PHE A 194 -26.73 -5.31 -2.37
C PHE A 194 -27.29 -3.92 -2.64
N THR A 195 -26.84 -2.93 -1.86
CA THR A 195 -27.25 -1.53 -2.03
C THR A 195 -26.12 -0.60 -2.50
N GLY A 196 -24.87 -1.07 -2.50
CA GLY A 196 -23.69 -0.29 -2.91
C GLY A 196 -23.61 0.05 -4.40
N GLY A 197 -23.86 -0.91 -5.30
CA GLY A 197 -23.70 -0.70 -6.74
C GLY A 197 -22.30 -0.19 -7.14
N TYR A 198 -22.21 0.81 -8.04
CA TYR A 198 -20.92 1.39 -8.48
C TYR A 198 -20.01 1.77 -7.32
N ILE A 199 -18.77 1.31 -7.41
CA ILE A 199 -17.65 1.67 -6.54
C ILE A 199 -16.74 2.58 -7.35
N HIS A 200 -16.48 3.77 -6.81
CA HIS A 200 -15.61 4.77 -7.41
C HIS A 200 -14.14 4.50 -7.11
N ASP A 201 -13.86 4.28 -5.83
CA ASP A 201 -12.56 3.99 -5.24
C ASP A 201 -12.78 3.00 -4.08
N GLY A 202 -11.72 2.30 -3.67
CA GLY A 202 -11.81 1.36 -2.58
C GLY A 202 -10.45 1.00 -1.99
N TYR A 203 -10.47 0.69 -0.70
CA TYR A 203 -9.33 0.17 0.03
C TYR A 203 -9.60 -1.29 0.42
N ALA A 204 -8.87 -2.22 -0.19
CA ALA A 204 -8.97 -3.64 0.11
C ALA A 204 -7.76 -4.07 0.95
N ILE A 205 -8.01 -4.78 2.04
CA ILE A 205 -6.97 -5.40 2.87
C ILE A 205 -7.48 -6.74 3.41
N ASN A 206 -6.76 -7.80 3.10
CA ASN A 206 -7.02 -9.17 3.53
C ASN A 206 -8.41 -9.68 3.09
N ASP A 207 -9.37 -9.60 4.00
CA ASP A 207 -10.74 -10.07 3.87
C ASP A 207 -11.75 -8.92 3.86
N THR A 208 -11.30 -7.66 3.91
CA THR A 208 -12.20 -6.51 4.06
C THR A 208 -11.99 -5.51 2.93
N LEU A 209 -13.09 -5.07 2.33
CA LEU A 209 -13.14 -4.00 1.33
C LEU A 209 -13.93 -2.82 1.88
N TYR A 210 -13.29 -1.66 1.95
CA TYR A 210 -13.91 -0.37 2.24
C TYR A 210 -14.16 0.35 0.90
N ALA A 211 -15.41 0.40 0.46
CA ALA A 211 -15.81 0.83 -0.87
C ALA A 211 -16.53 2.18 -0.84
N ASN A 212 -16.08 3.15 -1.65
CA ASN A 212 -16.74 4.43 -1.80
C ASN A 212 -17.73 4.41 -2.96
N SER A 213 -19.03 4.55 -2.67
CA SER A 213 -20.12 4.36 -3.64
C SER A 213 -20.89 5.65 -3.96
N GLU A 214 -20.17 6.74 -4.17
CA GLU A 214 -20.72 8.04 -4.59
C GLU A 214 -21.76 8.56 -3.57
N GLY A 215 -22.93 9.03 -4.05
CA GLY A 215 -24.02 9.50 -3.19
C GLY A 215 -24.68 8.42 -2.31
N ARG A 216 -24.29 7.14 -2.42
CA ARG A 216 -24.82 6.06 -1.55
C ARG A 216 -24.04 5.93 -0.23
N GLY A 217 -22.83 6.47 -0.15
CA GLY A 217 -21.98 6.40 1.03
C GLY A 217 -20.87 5.35 0.94
N MET A 218 -20.23 5.10 2.08
CA MET A 218 -19.12 4.15 2.19
C MET A 218 -19.65 2.80 2.69
N PHE A 219 -19.41 1.76 1.93
CA PHE A 219 -19.77 0.39 2.26
C PHE A 219 -18.57 -0.38 2.77
N VAL A 220 -18.82 -1.33 3.66
CA VAL A 220 -17.81 -2.30 4.09
C VAL A 220 -18.30 -3.69 3.71
N TYR A 221 -17.45 -4.43 2.99
CA TYR A 221 -17.72 -5.79 2.56
C TYR A 221 -16.69 -6.75 3.15
N ASP A 222 -17.15 -7.93 3.58
CA ASP A 222 -16.29 -9.11 3.70
C ASP A 222 -16.09 -9.69 2.30
N VAL A 223 -14.82 -9.77 1.90
CA VAL A 223 -14.30 -10.25 0.62
C VAL A 223 -13.32 -11.42 0.82
N SER A 224 -13.44 -12.16 1.93
CA SER A 224 -12.75 -13.45 2.14
C SER A 224 -12.90 -14.34 0.90
N ASP A 225 -14.14 -14.45 0.40
CA ASP A 225 -14.45 -14.89 -0.96
C ASP A 225 -14.78 -13.68 -1.83
N ALA A 226 -13.80 -13.26 -2.63
CA ALA A 226 -13.92 -12.09 -3.51
C ALA A 226 -14.97 -12.25 -4.62
N ALA A 227 -15.44 -13.47 -4.91
CA ALA A 227 -16.51 -13.71 -5.89
C ALA A 227 -17.91 -13.63 -5.27
N ALA A 228 -18.02 -13.70 -3.94
CA ALA A 228 -19.27 -13.72 -3.20
C ALA A 228 -19.18 -12.84 -1.94
N PRO A 229 -19.08 -11.50 -2.09
CA PRO A 229 -18.94 -10.63 -0.94
C PRO A 229 -20.18 -10.61 -0.05
N ILE A 230 -19.96 -10.28 1.22
CA ILE A 230 -21.02 -10.04 2.20
C ILE A 230 -20.98 -8.57 2.60
N GLU A 231 -22.09 -7.85 2.43
CA GLU A 231 -22.23 -6.47 2.92
C GLU A 231 -22.29 -6.49 4.46
N LEU A 232 -21.29 -5.90 5.12
CA LEU A 232 -21.19 -5.84 6.58
C LEU A 232 -21.88 -4.60 7.15
N GLY A 233 -21.87 -3.49 6.40
CA GLY A 233 -22.59 -2.28 6.75
C GLY A 233 -22.26 -1.10 5.85
N VAL A 234 -22.92 0.02 6.13
CA VAL A 234 -22.85 1.23 5.31
C VAL A 234 -22.89 2.50 6.17
N LEU A 235 -21.99 3.43 5.87
CA LEU A 235 -22.03 4.80 6.36
C LEU A 235 -22.60 5.69 5.25
N SER A 236 -23.92 5.91 5.27
CA SER A 236 -24.66 6.66 4.25
C SER A 236 -25.34 7.93 4.75
N ASN A 237 -25.38 8.16 6.06
CA ASN A 237 -26.02 9.31 6.66
C ASN A 237 -25.09 10.03 7.64
N TYR A 238 -24.57 11.17 7.22
CA TYR A 238 -23.68 11.99 8.03
C TYR A 238 -23.73 13.47 7.61
N VAL A 239 -23.28 14.33 8.53
CA VAL A 239 -23.25 15.78 8.32
C VAL A 239 -22.26 16.14 7.20
N ASN A 240 -22.65 17.10 6.36
CA ASN A 240 -21.86 17.60 5.23
C ASN A 240 -21.56 16.53 4.15
N ILE A 241 -22.50 15.61 3.89
CA ILE A 241 -22.34 14.60 2.84
C ILE A 241 -22.03 15.22 1.46
N GLY A 242 -21.02 14.68 0.79
CA GLY A 242 -20.66 15.00 -0.59
C GLY A 242 -20.59 13.75 -1.47
N TYR A 243 -19.80 13.83 -2.54
CA TYR A 243 -19.48 12.69 -3.38
C TYR A 243 -18.50 11.79 -2.64
N ASN A 244 -18.98 10.68 -2.07
CA ASN A 244 -18.13 9.75 -1.34
C ASN A 244 -17.10 9.16 -2.30
N HIS A 245 -15.83 9.53 -2.10
CA HIS A 245 -14.82 9.47 -3.15
C HIS A 245 -13.77 8.41 -2.86
N SER A 246 -13.00 8.57 -1.79
CA SER A 246 -11.84 7.74 -1.50
C SER A 246 -11.68 7.51 0.00
N ASN A 247 -10.89 6.49 0.34
CA ASN A 247 -10.59 6.20 1.72
C ASN A 247 -9.25 5.49 1.90
N TRP A 248 -8.72 5.52 3.12
CA TRP A 248 -7.55 4.75 3.52
C TRP A 248 -7.67 4.34 4.99
N ARG A 249 -7.41 3.06 5.28
CA ARG A 249 -7.55 2.50 6.63
C ARG A 249 -6.31 2.75 7.48
N THR A 250 -6.50 2.97 8.77
CA THR A 250 -5.40 3.01 9.75
C THR A 250 -4.83 1.61 10.01
N ALA A 251 -3.55 1.53 10.37
CA ALA A 251 -2.87 0.26 10.61
C ALA A 251 -3.45 -0.50 11.82
N ASP A 252 -3.92 0.20 12.85
CA ASP A 252 -4.66 -0.42 13.97
C ASP A 252 -5.96 -1.11 13.55
N GLY A 253 -6.43 -0.77 12.35
CA GLY A 253 -7.60 -1.32 11.71
C GLY A 253 -8.95 -0.88 12.24
N LYS A 254 -8.95 0.10 13.13
CA LYS A 254 -10.12 0.61 13.83
C LYS A 254 -10.74 1.80 13.13
N HIS A 255 -9.96 2.50 12.31
CA HIS A 255 -10.42 3.72 11.66
C HIS A 255 -10.16 3.73 10.16
N VAL A 256 -10.97 4.53 9.47
CA VAL A 256 -10.78 4.88 8.06
C VAL A 256 -10.77 6.40 7.93
N ILE A 257 -9.81 6.89 7.15
CA ILE A 257 -9.76 8.29 6.72
C ILE A 257 -10.53 8.38 5.41
N MET A 258 -11.67 9.07 5.44
CA MET A 258 -12.62 9.11 4.34
C MET A 258 -12.73 10.53 3.75
N CYS A 259 -12.65 10.63 2.43
CA CYS A 259 -12.81 11.88 1.69
C CYS A 259 -14.12 11.87 0.90
N ASP A 260 -14.83 13.00 0.95
CA ASP A 260 -15.84 13.32 -0.04
C ASP A 260 -15.26 14.34 -1.01
N GLU A 261 -15.17 13.99 -2.29
CA GLU A 261 -14.69 14.88 -3.35
C GLU A 261 -15.83 15.81 -3.79
N SER A 262 -16.16 16.73 -2.89
CA SER A 262 -17.04 17.84 -3.21
C SER A 262 -16.54 19.08 -2.50
N ASN A 263 -16.82 20.25 -3.08
CA ASN A 263 -16.34 21.50 -2.52
C ASN A 263 -16.76 21.66 -1.06
N ASN A 264 -15.81 22.08 -0.24
CA ASN A 264 -15.98 22.38 1.17
C ASN A 264 -16.52 21.20 2.00
N ARG A 265 -16.13 19.97 1.66
CA ARG A 265 -16.38 18.82 2.52
C ARG A 265 -15.16 18.54 3.39
N PRO A 266 -15.35 18.32 4.70
CA PRO A 266 -14.24 17.97 5.55
C PRO A 266 -13.85 16.50 5.36
N VAL A 267 -12.59 16.19 5.60
CA VAL A 267 -12.08 14.83 5.75
C VAL A 267 -12.60 14.25 7.06
N ARG A 268 -12.91 12.96 7.08
CA ARG A 268 -13.52 12.29 8.23
C ARG A 268 -12.64 11.17 8.75
N ILE A 269 -12.53 11.07 10.07
CA ILE A 269 -12.05 9.87 10.74
C ILE A 269 -13.29 9.07 11.13
N VAL A 270 -13.45 7.90 10.53
CA VAL A 270 -14.59 7.01 10.73
C VAL A 270 -14.14 5.83 11.58
N ASP A 271 -14.84 5.54 12.68
CA ASP A 271 -14.70 4.28 13.42
C ASP A 271 -15.37 3.16 12.61
N VAL A 272 -14.61 2.10 12.36
CA VAL A 272 -15.01 0.93 11.57
C VAL A 272 -14.82 -0.38 12.33
N GLU A 273 -14.62 -0.35 13.66
CA GLU A 273 -14.44 -1.56 14.47
C GLU A 273 -15.67 -2.47 14.39
N ASN A 274 -16.86 -1.86 14.32
CA ASN A 274 -18.10 -2.53 14.01
C ASN A 274 -18.69 -1.96 12.70
N PRO A 275 -18.48 -2.63 11.55
CA PRO A 275 -18.98 -2.15 10.27
C PRO A 275 -20.51 -1.95 10.21
N ALA A 276 -21.28 -2.65 11.06
CA ALA A 276 -22.73 -2.50 11.15
C ALA A 276 -23.17 -1.24 11.93
N ASP A 277 -22.26 -0.60 12.66
CA ASP A 277 -22.50 0.59 13.49
C ASP A 277 -21.32 1.58 13.39
N MET A 278 -20.96 1.94 12.16
CA MET A 278 -19.90 2.91 11.91
C MET A 278 -20.30 4.32 12.37
N SER A 279 -19.33 5.08 12.88
CA SER A 279 -19.55 6.45 13.33
C SER A 279 -18.39 7.37 12.98
N ILE A 280 -18.65 8.67 12.86
CA ILE A 280 -17.61 9.67 12.63
C ILE A 280 -17.05 10.09 13.99
N VAL A 281 -15.76 9.87 14.19
CA VAL A 281 -15.03 10.27 15.41
C VAL A 281 -14.76 11.77 15.40
N SER A 282 -14.24 12.28 14.28
CA SER A 282 -13.94 13.70 14.09
C SER A 282 -13.86 14.04 12.61
N THR A 283 -13.75 15.34 12.32
CA THR A 283 -13.50 15.84 10.98
C THR A 283 -12.43 16.90 10.99
N PHE A 284 -11.66 16.98 9.91
CA PHE A 284 -10.63 18.00 9.71
C PHE A 284 -10.61 18.47 8.25
N GLN A 285 -10.07 19.65 7.99
CA GLN A 285 -10.11 20.28 6.68
C GLN A 285 -8.94 21.22 6.52
N SER A 286 -8.39 21.30 5.31
CA SER A 286 -7.44 22.37 4.98
C SER A 286 -8.06 23.74 5.22
N GLN A 287 -7.22 24.65 5.72
CA GLN A 287 -7.59 26.03 6.03
C GLN A 287 -6.81 27.03 5.18
N LEU A 288 -6.13 26.55 4.14
CA LEU A 288 -5.15 27.33 3.40
C LEU A 288 -5.74 28.60 2.75
N ARG A 289 -6.95 28.47 2.19
CA ARG A 289 -7.69 29.53 1.52
C ARG A 289 -8.79 30.21 2.37
N LEU A 290 -8.78 30.05 3.69
CA LEU A 290 -9.75 30.78 4.53
C LEU A 290 -9.63 32.31 4.34
N PRO A 291 -10.76 33.06 4.26
CA PRO A 291 -12.14 32.62 4.46
C PRO A 291 -12.87 32.12 3.20
N ASP A 292 -12.21 32.04 2.04
CA ASP A 292 -12.79 31.51 0.80
C ASP A 292 -12.85 29.98 0.84
N ILE A 293 -13.78 29.47 1.65
CA ILE A 293 -13.99 28.02 1.85
C ILE A 293 -14.59 27.32 0.63
N SER A 294 -14.96 28.06 -0.42
CA SER A 294 -15.75 27.51 -1.53
C SER A 294 -14.95 26.56 -2.43
N THR A 295 -13.63 26.48 -2.26
CA THR A 295 -12.75 25.72 -3.14
C THR A 295 -12.01 24.54 -2.50
N HIS A 296 -12.08 24.34 -1.18
CA HIS A 296 -11.38 23.20 -0.55
C HIS A 296 -11.93 21.86 -1.04
N LEU A 297 -11.09 21.05 -1.70
CA LEU A 297 -11.47 19.76 -2.25
C LEU A 297 -10.45 18.68 -1.84
N ALA A 298 -10.79 17.88 -0.82
CA ALA A 298 -9.97 16.73 -0.44
C ALA A 298 -10.08 15.64 -1.50
N HIS A 299 -8.96 15.01 -1.88
CA HIS A 299 -8.96 14.02 -2.96
C HIS A 299 -8.60 12.61 -2.49
N ASN A 300 -7.33 12.28 -2.26
CA ASN A 300 -6.92 10.95 -1.81
C ASN A 300 -6.08 11.01 -0.52
N PRO A 301 -6.49 10.29 0.55
CA PRO A 301 -5.70 10.15 1.77
C PRO A 301 -4.76 8.93 1.70
N TYR A 302 -3.63 9.04 2.39
CA TYR A 302 -2.69 7.96 2.64
C TYR A 302 -2.31 7.96 4.11
N VAL A 303 -2.50 6.84 4.80
CA VAL A 303 -2.08 6.70 6.21
C VAL A 303 -0.65 6.16 6.26
N LEU A 304 0.25 6.92 6.90
CA LEU A 304 1.61 6.50 7.22
C LEU A 304 1.68 6.01 8.66
N GLY A 305 2.01 4.74 8.83
CA GLY A 305 1.95 4.08 10.13
C GLY A 305 0.51 4.10 10.66
N ASP A 306 0.32 4.71 11.83
CA ASP A 306 -1.00 4.82 12.46
C ASP A 306 -1.37 6.25 12.85
N SER A 307 -0.47 7.23 12.68
CA SER A 307 -0.66 8.58 13.24
C SER A 307 -0.58 9.70 12.22
N LEU A 308 -0.23 9.43 10.97
CA LEU A 308 -0.02 10.46 9.97
C LEU A 308 -0.91 10.23 8.76
N VAL A 309 -1.46 11.31 8.22
CA VAL A 309 -2.17 11.30 6.94
C VAL A 309 -1.47 12.26 6.00
N VAL A 310 -1.07 11.78 4.84
CA VAL A 310 -0.65 12.61 3.69
C VAL A 310 -1.77 12.57 2.66
N MET A 311 -2.11 13.74 2.10
CA MET A 311 -3.24 13.85 1.19
C MET A 311 -2.92 14.72 -0.01
N SER A 312 -3.42 14.30 -1.17
CA SER A 312 -3.68 15.22 -2.27
C SER A 312 -4.94 16.03 -1.97
N TYR A 313 -4.86 17.34 -2.16
CA TYR A 313 -5.92 18.28 -1.82
C TYR A 313 -6.12 19.31 -2.93
N TYR A 314 -6.01 18.88 -4.20
CA TYR A 314 -6.17 19.74 -5.37
C TYR A 314 -5.41 21.06 -5.20
N ASP A 315 -6.11 22.18 -5.21
CA ASP A 315 -5.54 23.51 -5.22
C ASP A 315 -4.89 23.82 -3.88
N ASP A 316 -5.31 23.17 -2.78
CA ASP A 316 -4.65 23.28 -1.47
C ASP A 316 -3.33 22.47 -1.41
N GLY A 317 -2.96 21.78 -2.48
CA GLY A 317 -1.70 21.10 -2.64
C GLY A 317 -1.57 19.82 -1.81
N VAL A 318 -0.35 19.55 -1.35
CA VAL A 318 -0.07 18.44 -0.43
C VAL A 318 -0.39 18.87 0.99
N GLN A 319 -1.15 18.07 1.73
CA GLN A 319 -1.44 18.30 3.14
C GLN A 319 -0.94 17.13 4.00
N VAL A 320 -0.36 17.43 5.17
CA VAL A 320 0.12 16.44 6.14
C VAL A 320 -0.50 16.71 7.51
N TRP A 321 -1.13 15.70 8.10
CA TRP A 321 -1.86 15.78 9.35
C TRP A 321 -1.39 14.74 10.37
N ASP A 322 -1.30 15.12 11.64
CA ASP A 322 -1.21 14.23 12.79
C ASP A 322 -2.62 13.89 13.24
N ILE A 323 -2.92 12.59 13.24
CA ILE A 323 -4.19 12.03 13.66
C ILE A 323 -4.06 11.19 14.94
N LYS A 324 -2.91 11.16 15.62
CA LYS A 324 -2.67 10.33 16.83
C LYS A 324 -3.79 10.47 17.85
N ASP A 325 -4.22 11.71 18.12
CA ASP A 325 -5.50 11.98 18.76
C ASP A 325 -6.60 12.05 17.69
N ARG A 326 -7.35 10.95 17.55
CA ARG A 326 -8.45 10.83 16.57
C ARG A 326 -9.56 11.86 16.77
N THR A 327 -9.68 12.45 17.96
CA THR A 327 -10.71 13.45 18.25
C THR A 327 -10.26 14.87 17.89
N ASN A 328 -8.96 15.09 17.70
CA ASN A 328 -8.39 16.41 17.46
C ASN A 328 -7.22 16.38 16.45
N PRO A 329 -7.47 16.08 15.16
CA PRO A 329 -6.43 16.07 14.13
C PRO A 329 -5.73 17.43 13.99
N GLN A 330 -4.39 17.41 13.90
CA GLN A 330 -3.57 18.62 13.79
C GLN A 330 -2.87 18.69 12.44
N ARG A 331 -2.95 19.82 11.75
CA ARG A 331 -2.18 20.02 10.52
C ARG A 331 -0.71 20.25 10.88
N LEU A 332 0.16 19.42 10.33
CA LEU A 332 1.60 19.48 10.58
C LEU A 332 2.34 20.25 9.49
N ALA A 333 1.94 20.01 8.24
CA ALA A 333 2.67 20.50 7.08
C ALA A 333 1.75 20.67 5.88
N TYR A 334 2.11 21.57 4.97
CA TYR A 334 1.51 21.62 3.65
C TYR A 334 2.44 22.28 2.63
N TYR A 335 2.21 21.97 1.36
CA TYR A 335 2.89 22.60 0.22
C TYR A 335 1.89 22.83 -0.91
N ASP A 336 1.60 24.10 -1.23
CA ASP A 336 0.77 24.50 -2.37
C ASP A 336 1.57 24.35 -3.69
N THR A 337 1.05 23.68 -4.71
CA THR A 337 1.75 23.56 -6.02
C THR A 337 1.23 24.55 -7.07
N THR A 338 0.19 25.30 -6.74
CA THR A 338 -0.56 26.19 -7.62
C THR A 338 -0.88 27.54 -6.96
N PRO A 339 0.14 28.29 -6.49
CA PRO A 339 -0.10 29.57 -5.83
C PRO A 339 -0.82 30.55 -6.77
N GLY A 340 -1.91 31.14 -6.27
CA GLY A 340 -2.69 32.15 -6.98
C GLY A 340 -3.77 31.62 -7.93
N THR A 341 -3.99 30.30 -8.01
CA THR A 341 -5.21 29.75 -8.61
C THR A 341 -6.28 29.55 -7.53
N ASN A 342 -7.52 29.93 -7.86
CA ASN A 342 -8.72 29.69 -7.04
C ASN A 342 -9.67 28.70 -7.75
N ASN A 343 -9.11 27.74 -8.49
CA ASN A 343 -9.89 26.71 -9.14
C ASN A 343 -9.82 25.42 -8.31
N PRO A 344 -10.91 25.01 -7.63
CA PRO A 344 -10.93 23.84 -6.74
C PRO A 344 -10.54 22.52 -7.41
N SER A 345 -10.55 22.47 -8.74
CA SER A 345 -10.26 21.28 -9.52
C SER A 345 -8.95 21.41 -10.30
N GLU A 346 -8.00 22.19 -9.79
CA GLU A 346 -6.60 22.27 -10.25
C GLU A 346 -5.67 21.92 -9.08
N GLY A 347 -4.36 21.82 -9.30
CA GLY A 347 -3.40 21.51 -8.24
C GLY A 347 -3.06 20.02 -8.15
N VAL A 348 -2.76 19.54 -6.93
CA VAL A 348 -2.30 18.17 -6.68
C VAL A 348 -3.45 17.18 -6.78
N TRP A 349 -3.43 16.36 -7.82
CA TRP A 349 -4.36 15.25 -8.01
C TRP A 349 -3.89 14.01 -7.25
N GLY A 350 -2.66 13.57 -7.50
CA GLY A 350 -2.06 12.40 -6.83
C GLY A 350 -0.97 12.82 -5.85
N ALA A 351 -0.88 12.14 -4.72
CA ALA A 351 0.27 12.23 -3.82
C ALA A 351 0.73 10.80 -3.49
N TYR A 352 2.02 10.59 -3.26
CA TYR A 352 2.55 9.29 -2.83
C TYR A 352 3.63 9.49 -1.76
N PRO A 353 3.41 9.00 -0.53
CA PRO A 353 4.32 9.30 0.58
C PRO A 353 5.21 8.13 1.02
N TYR A 354 5.19 6.98 0.34
CA TYR A 354 5.85 5.75 0.82
C TYR A 354 7.24 5.51 0.20
N LEU A 355 7.90 6.56 -0.29
CA LEU A 355 9.29 6.43 -0.75
C LEU A 355 10.23 6.20 0.44
N PRO A 356 11.22 5.29 0.32
CA PRO A 356 12.32 5.11 1.28
C PRO A 356 12.90 6.41 1.87
N SER A 357 13.20 7.41 1.05
CA SER A 357 13.79 8.68 1.46
C SER A 357 12.91 9.52 2.41
N GLY A 358 11.64 9.13 2.56
CA GLY A 358 10.60 9.92 3.21
C GLY A 358 10.15 11.13 2.37
N ASN A 359 10.55 11.18 1.10
CA ASN A 359 10.07 12.18 0.16
C ASN A 359 8.63 11.85 -0.25
N ILE A 360 7.85 12.89 -0.48
CA ILE A 360 6.48 12.79 -0.97
C ILE A 360 6.50 13.22 -2.44
N LEU A 361 5.98 12.36 -3.30
CA LEU A 361 5.69 12.70 -4.69
C LEU A 361 4.33 13.38 -4.74
N ALA A 362 4.20 14.44 -5.52
CA ALA A 362 2.95 15.14 -5.76
C ALA A 362 2.79 15.42 -7.25
N SER A 363 1.73 14.90 -7.84
CA SER A 363 1.36 15.16 -9.22
C SER A 363 0.39 16.31 -9.29
N ASP A 364 0.90 17.45 -9.73
CA ASP A 364 0.10 18.59 -10.08
C ASP A 364 -0.44 18.43 -11.51
N MET A 365 -1.75 18.55 -11.66
CA MET A 365 -2.44 18.36 -12.94
C MET A 365 -1.89 19.23 -14.07
N ARG A 366 -1.34 20.40 -13.76
CA ARG A 366 -0.87 21.41 -14.72
C ARG A 366 0.64 21.54 -14.73
N ASN A 367 1.25 21.51 -13.56
CA ASN A 367 2.64 21.90 -13.32
C ASN A 367 3.59 20.71 -13.18
N GLY A 368 3.09 19.48 -13.33
CA GLY A 368 3.91 18.27 -13.37
C GLY A 368 4.20 17.68 -11.99
N LEU A 369 5.33 17.00 -11.88
CA LEU A 369 5.76 16.37 -10.64
C LEU A 369 6.45 17.38 -9.73
N PHE A 370 6.08 17.34 -8.45
CA PHE A 370 6.80 17.97 -7.34
C PHE A 370 7.31 16.87 -6.42
N VAL A 371 8.57 16.97 -6.01
CA VAL A 371 9.14 16.15 -4.93
C VAL A 371 9.34 17.05 -3.72
N VAL A 372 8.58 16.78 -2.67
CA VAL A 372 8.55 17.59 -1.45
C VAL A 372 8.89 16.75 -0.23
N LYS A 373 9.34 17.40 0.84
CA LYS A 373 9.70 16.73 2.09
C LYS A 373 9.22 17.55 3.28
N VAL A 374 8.80 16.88 4.35
CA VAL A 374 8.43 17.54 5.59
C VAL A 374 9.70 17.95 6.36
N ASP A 375 9.78 19.21 6.77
CA ASP A 375 10.93 19.80 7.47
C ASP A 375 10.95 19.40 8.95
N ASN A 376 12.16 19.14 9.49
CA ASN A 376 12.39 18.85 10.91
C ASN A 376 11.46 17.79 11.50
N PHE A 377 10.99 16.89 10.66
CA PHE A 377 10.23 15.73 11.07
C PHE A 377 11.22 14.71 11.61
N ALA A 378 11.34 14.61 12.94
CA ALA A 378 11.94 13.45 13.58
C ALA A 378 11.23 12.23 12.98
N ALA A 379 12.03 11.38 12.33
CA ALA A 379 11.69 10.22 11.52
C ALA A 379 10.20 9.97 11.27
N LEU A 380 9.80 9.94 9.99
CA LEU A 380 8.58 9.21 9.63
C LEU A 380 8.60 7.86 10.37
N PRO A 381 7.46 7.41 10.94
CA PRO A 381 7.36 6.07 11.48
C PRO A 381 7.90 5.11 10.42
N VAL A 382 8.83 4.23 10.78
CA VAL A 382 9.49 3.30 9.84
C VAL A 382 8.41 2.65 8.98
N SER A 383 8.37 2.99 7.69
CA SER A 383 7.44 2.35 6.77
C SER A 383 8.06 1.02 6.35
N TYR A 384 7.38 -0.08 6.67
CA TYR A 384 7.76 -1.40 6.20
C TYR A 384 7.69 -1.42 4.67
N SER A 385 8.81 -1.71 4.01
CA SER A 385 8.78 -2.07 2.58
C SER A 385 8.26 -3.50 2.41
N SER A 386 8.45 -4.37 3.41
CA SER A 386 7.78 -5.65 3.53
C SER A 386 7.74 -6.13 4.99
N TRP A 387 6.69 -6.88 5.36
CA TRP A 387 6.60 -7.59 6.64
C TRP A 387 5.77 -8.85 6.43
N ASP A 388 6.34 -10.00 6.77
CA ASP A 388 5.65 -11.28 6.68
C ASP A 388 6.10 -12.28 7.75
N ALA A 389 5.21 -13.20 8.09
CA ALA A 389 5.49 -14.33 8.97
C ALA A 389 4.84 -15.57 8.37
N ILE A 390 5.64 -16.59 8.09
CA ILE A 390 5.21 -17.82 7.41
C ILE A 390 5.64 -19.06 8.19
N PRO A 391 4.91 -20.18 8.09
CA PRO A 391 5.36 -21.44 8.66
C PRO A 391 6.55 -21.98 7.85
N ASN A 392 7.61 -22.38 8.54
CA ASN A 392 8.78 -23.09 8.00
C ASN A 392 8.97 -24.42 8.75
N GLY A 393 8.24 -25.45 8.31
CA GLY A 393 8.13 -26.68 9.10
C GLY A 393 7.43 -26.38 10.43
N LYS A 394 8.07 -26.75 11.54
CA LYS A 394 7.55 -26.49 12.89
C LYS A 394 7.85 -25.08 13.39
N ASP A 395 8.72 -24.34 12.71
CA ASP A 395 9.17 -23.00 13.13
C ASP A 395 8.40 -21.91 12.40
N ALA A 396 8.32 -20.71 12.98
CA ALA A 396 7.81 -19.53 12.27
C ALA A 396 8.99 -18.71 11.73
N LEU A 397 9.02 -18.50 10.41
CA LEU A 397 10.00 -17.63 9.77
C LEU A 397 9.38 -16.25 9.56
N LEU A 398 9.99 -15.24 10.17
CA LEU A 398 9.60 -13.85 10.12
C LEU A 398 10.61 -13.11 9.25
N ASN A 399 10.13 -12.40 8.23
CA ASN A 399 10.97 -11.58 7.35
C ASN A 399 10.37 -10.19 7.23
N TRP A 400 11.19 -9.16 7.42
CA TRP A 400 10.77 -7.78 7.16
C TRP A 400 11.87 -6.98 6.51
N SER A 401 11.45 -5.96 5.79
CA SER A 401 12.33 -4.91 5.30
C SER A 401 11.70 -3.55 5.58
N THR A 402 12.56 -2.56 5.76
CA THR A 402 12.19 -1.20 6.10
C THR A 402 12.65 -0.27 4.99
N ALA A 403 11.76 0.64 4.58
CA ALA A 403 12.07 1.58 3.51
C ALA A 403 13.19 2.56 3.94
N SER A 404 13.21 2.99 5.21
CA SER A 404 14.31 3.80 5.76
C SER A 404 14.43 3.69 7.26
N GLU A 405 15.67 3.82 7.75
CA GLU A 405 16.07 3.64 9.14
C GLU A 405 17.09 4.70 9.52
N SER A 406 16.62 5.88 9.95
CA SER A 406 17.51 6.95 10.40
C SER A 406 17.65 7.05 11.92
N ASP A 407 16.73 6.46 12.69
CA ASP A 407 16.74 6.51 14.17
C ASP A 407 16.32 5.20 14.86
N ASN A 408 16.44 4.08 14.17
CA ASN A 408 15.94 2.80 14.66
C ASN A 408 16.97 2.04 15.52
N ALA A 409 16.60 1.68 16.75
CA ALA A 409 17.41 0.81 17.61
C ALA A 409 17.21 -0.68 17.27
N GLY A 410 16.02 -1.06 16.79
CA GLY A 410 15.68 -2.42 16.39
C GLY A 410 14.20 -2.76 16.63
N TRP A 411 13.89 -4.07 16.64
CA TRP A 411 12.52 -4.59 16.79
C TRP A 411 12.42 -5.58 17.92
N GLU A 412 11.43 -5.39 18.78
CA GLU A 412 10.91 -6.50 19.58
C GLU A 412 9.98 -7.34 18.69
N VAL A 413 10.34 -8.60 18.54
CA VAL A 413 9.46 -9.61 17.95
C VAL A 413 8.51 -10.05 19.04
N GLU A 414 7.23 -9.73 18.89
CA GLU A 414 6.19 -10.11 19.83
C GLU A 414 5.32 -11.26 19.28
N HIS A 415 4.97 -12.19 20.17
CA HIS A 415 4.18 -13.38 19.87
C HIS A 415 3.00 -13.51 20.82
N ALA A 416 1.86 -13.93 20.27
CA ALA A 416 0.67 -14.34 21.02
C ALA A 416 0.05 -15.63 20.45
N THR A 417 -0.74 -16.31 21.27
CA THR A 417 -1.66 -17.38 20.85
C THR A 417 -3.10 -16.87 20.94
N VAL A 418 -4.08 -17.62 20.42
CA VAL A 418 -5.51 -17.23 20.37
C VAL A 418 -6.10 -16.75 21.71
N ALA A 419 -5.58 -17.22 22.85
CA ALA A 419 -6.05 -16.84 24.17
C ALA A 419 -5.07 -15.94 24.95
N GLY A 420 -4.01 -15.45 24.30
CA GLY A 420 -2.85 -14.83 24.94
C GLY A 420 -2.71 -13.33 24.71
N GLN A 421 -1.96 -12.69 25.60
CA GLN A 421 -1.39 -11.35 25.37
C GLN A 421 -0.11 -11.48 24.56
N PHE A 422 0.23 -10.45 23.76
CA PHE A 422 1.53 -10.38 23.10
C PHE A 422 2.65 -10.31 24.13
N THR A 423 3.64 -11.17 23.94
CA THR A 423 4.87 -11.22 24.76
C THR A 423 6.08 -11.10 23.86
N SER A 424 7.11 -10.40 24.32
CA SER A 424 8.38 -10.28 23.58
C SER A 424 9.10 -11.64 23.56
N VAL A 425 9.41 -12.12 22.37
CA VAL A 425 10.17 -13.36 22.11
C VAL A 425 11.65 -13.07 21.96
N SER A 426 11.98 -11.99 21.25
CA SER A 426 13.36 -11.59 20.99
C SER A 426 13.45 -10.12 20.61
N PHE A 427 14.65 -9.56 20.70
CA PHE A 427 14.98 -8.27 20.13
C PHE A 427 15.98 -8.44 18.98
N VAL A 428 15.66 -7.89 17.81
CA VAL A 428 16.54 -7.86 16.64
C VAL A 428 17.06 -6.44 16.49
N ALA A 429 18.37 -6.24 16.59
CA ALA A 429 18.96 -4.91 16.45
C ALA A 429 18.90 -4.41 15.00
N ALA A 430 18.74 -3.10 14.82
CA ALA A 430 18.79 -2.47 13.50
C ALA A 430 20.14 -2.72 12.80
N ASN A 431 20.08 -2.86 11.48
CA ASN A 431 21.22 -3.08 10.61
C ASN A 431 21.22 -2.05 9.47
N THR A 432 22.34 -1.94 8.75
CA THR A 432 22.49 -0.94 7.68
C THR A 432 21.84 -1.34 6.36
N GLY A 433 21.28 -2.54 6.27
CA GLY A 433 20.69 -3.12 5.05
C GLY A 433 19.17 -3.08 5.00
N GLY A 434 18.50 -2.64 6.08
CA GLY A 434 17.03 -2.50 6.12
C GLY A 434 16.28 -3.80 5.86
N THR A 435 16.92 -4.97 6.02
CA THR A 435 16.33 -6.29 5.77
C THR A 435 16.67 -7.22 6.93
N TYR A 436 15.68 -7.93 7.41
CA TYR A 436 15.72 -8.66 8.66
C TYR A 436 15.04 -10.01 8.52
N THR A 437 15.57 -10.97 9.27
CA THR A 437 14.99 -12.30 9.39
C THR A 437 15.08 -12.76 10.83
N PHE A 438 14.03 -13.41 11.32
CA PHE A 438 13.98 -14.01 12.64
C PHE A 438 13.22 -15.33 12.56
N THR A 439 13.67 -16.34 13.31
CA THR A 439 13.00 -17.63 13.42
C THR A 439 12.52 -17.82 14.85
N HIS A 440 11.22 -18.01 15.02
CA HIS A 440 10.65 -18.46 16.29
C HIS A 440 10.53 -19.98 16.28
N ASP A 441 11.41 -20.63 17.01
CA ASP A 441 11.54 -22.09 17.03
C ASP A 441 10.34 -22.76 17.69
N ALA A 442 9.71 -23.69 16.98
CA ALA A 442 8.65 -24.58 17.45
C ALA A 442 7.62 -23.93 18.40
N PRO A 443 6.87 -22.89 17.97
CA PRO A 443 6.01 -22.13 18.87
C PRO A 443 4.80 -22.92 19.37
N GLY A 444 4.52 -24.09 18.78
CA GLY A 444 3.44 -25.01 19.12
C GLY A 444 2.44 -25.20 18.00
N SER A 445 1.45 -26.07 18.21
CA SER A 445 0.34 -26.27 17.28
C SER A 445 -0.76 -25.23 17.51
N GLY A 446 -1.46 -24.83 16.45
CA GLY A 446 -2.57 -23.89 16.51
C GLY A 446 -2.26 -22.60 15.77
N THR A 447 -3.01 -21.54 16.09
CA THR A 447 -2.87 -20.23 15.48
C THR A 447 -1.97 -19.34 16.35
N HIS A 448 -0.94 -18.78 15.72
CA HIS A 448 0.06 -17.91 16.32
C HIS A 448 -0.01 -16.55 15.66
N TYR A 449 0.10 -15.51 16.47
CA TYR A 449 0.09 -14.12 16.03
C TYR A 449 1.45 -13.50 16.29
N TYR A 450 1.97 -12.81 15.29
CA TYR A 450 3.26 -12.12 15.35
C TYR A 450 3.07 -10.66 15.01
N ARG A 451 3.78 -9.79 15.72
CA ARG A 451 3.95 -8.39 15.33
C ARG A 451 5.34 -7.94 15.70
N LEU A 452 5.81 -6.89 15.04
CA LEU A 452 7.03 -6.20 15.37
C LEU A 452 6.67 -4.94 16.17
N ARG A 453 7.38 -4.70 17.25
CA ARG A 453 7.44 -3.39 17.89
C ARG A 453 8.80 -2.80 17.59
N GLN A 454 8.81 -1.88 16.64
CA GLN A 454 9.98 -1.06 16.33
C GLN A 454 10.25 -0.12 17.52
N ARG A 455 11.51 0.02 17.90
CA ARG A 455 12.00 0.93 18.94
C ARG A 455 13.06 1.85 18.35
N ASP A 456 12.88 3.16 18.49
CA ASP A 456 13.89 4.16 18.14
C ASP A 456 14.87 4.40 19.29
N PHE A 457 16.02 5.04 19.01
CA PHE A 457 17.00 5.41 20.04
C PHE A 457 16.47 6.49 21.00
N ASP A 458 15.51 7.30 20.56
CA ASP A 458 14.85 8.31 21.37
C ASP A 458 13.74 7.76 22.28
N GLY A 459 13.45 6.45 22.16
CA GLY A 459 12.43 5.74 22.94
C GLY A 459 11.04 5.74 22.30
N THR A 460 10.88 6.28 21.08
CA THR A 460 9.67 6.14 20.28
C THR A 460 9.45 4.67 19.92
N GLU A 461 8.18 4.24 19.92
CA GLU A 461 7.81 2.88 19.57
C GLU A 461 6.70 2.87 18.53
N GLN A 462 6.78 1.95 17.57
CA GLN A 462 5.75 1.73 16.57
C GLN A 462 5.46 0.23 16.42
N LEU A 463 4.19 -0.12 16.34
CA LEU A 463 3.75 -1.49 16.07
C LEU A 463 3.55 -1.72 14.56
N SER A 464 3.93 -2.90 14.07
CA SER A 464 3.53 -3.40 12.77
C SER A 464 2.09 -3.93 12.80
N ASP A 465 1.57 -4.25 11.61
CA ASP A 465 0.42 -5.14 11.47
C ASP A 465 0.70 -6.51 12.11
N VAL A 466 -0.37 -7.19 12.53
CA VAL A 466 -0.29 -8.55 13.07
C VAL A 466 -0.32 -9.57 11.93
N LYS A 467 0.70 -10.44 11.87
CA LYS A 467 0.74 -11.61 10.98
C LYS A 467 0.28 -12.86 11.70
N THR A 468 -0.52 -13.66 11.00
CA THR A 468 -1.06 -14.90 11.53
C THR A 468 -0.37 -16.10 10.89
N VAL A 469 0.18 -16.99 11.71
CA VAL A 469 0.81 -18.24 11.28
C VAL A 469 0.03 -19.40 11.88
N VAL A 470 -0.41 -20.34 11.04
CA VAL A 470 -1.17 -21.52 11.47
C VAL A 470 -0.30 -22.77 11.35
N PHE A 471 -0.10 -23.46 12.48
CA PHE A 471 0.62 -24.72 12.56
C PHE A 471 -0.36 -25.89 12.70
N ASN A 472 -0.54 -26.63 11.60
CA ASN A 472 -1.32 -27.88 11.57
C ASN A 472 -0.41 -29.10 11.80
N GLU A 473 -0.99 -30.29 12.03
CA GLU A 473 -0.24 -31.54 12.21
C GLU A 473 0.75 -31.83 11.07
N ALA A 474 0.44 -31.40 9.84
CA ALA A 474 1.31 -31.57 8.68
C ALA A 474 2.62 -30.75 8.77
N ASN A 475 2.61 -29.64 9.50
CA ASN A 475 3.75 -28.73 9.65
C ASN A 475 4.58 -29.05 10.89
N THR A 476 3.98 -29.69 11.89
CA THR A 476 4.59 -29.92 13.21
C THR A 476 4.98 -31.37 13.47
N THR A 477 4.52 -32.33 12.67
CA THR A 477 4.85 -33.75 12.84
C THR A 477 5.81 -34.21 11.77
N LEU A 478 7.00 -34.63 12.19
CA LEU A 478 8.02 -35.27 11.36
C LEU A 478 7.40 -36.48 10.66
N ARG A 479 7.44 -36.48 9.33
CA ARG A 479 6.99 -37.58 8.49
C ARG A 479 8.03 -37.84 7.42
N ALA A 480 8.28 -39.12 7.16
CA ALA A 480 9.09 -39.55 6.03
C ALA A 480 8.15 -40.13 4.97
N TYR A 481 8.31 -39.71 3.72
CA TYR A 481 7.55 -40.25 2.60
C TYR A 481 8.43 -40.47 1.35
N PRO A 482 8.21 -41.57 0.61
CA PRO A 482 7.33 -42.69 0.97
C PRO A 482 7.86 -43.46 2.19
N ASN A 483 6.97 -44.12 2.92
CA ASN A 483 7.32 -45.01 4.04
C ASN A 483 6.23 -46.09 4.16
N PRO A 484 6.48 -47.35 3.73
CA PRO A 484 7.79 -47.89 3.31
C PRO A 484 8.37 -47.26 2.04
N VAL A 485 9.70 -47.21 1.92
CA VAL A 485 10.45 -46.72 0.76
C VAL A 485 11.21 -47.85 0.07
N ALA A 486 11.25 -47.86 -1.27
CA ALA A 486 12.04 -48.84 -2.01
C ALA A 486 13.55 -48.63 -1.82
N GLU A 487 14.34 -49.71 -1.80
CA GLU A 487 15.81 -49.64 -1.76
C GLU A 487 16.36 -48.67 -2.83
N GLY A 488 17.14 -47.68 -2.38
CA GLY A 488 17.77 -46.67 -3.25
C GLY A 488 16.91 -45.46 -3.63
N ALA A 489 15.63 -45.41 -3.24
CA ALA A 489 14.77 -44.25 -3.49
C ALA A 489 15.03 -43.08 -2.51
N VAL A 490 14.70 -41.87 -2.95
CA VAL A 490 14.81 -40.65 -2.13
C VAL A 490 13.64 -40.58 -1.16
N VAL A 491 13.95 -40.29 0.11
CA VAL A 491 12.93 -40.05 1.15
C VAL A 491 12.82 -38.55 1.40
N SER A 492 11.61 -38.03 1.24
CA SER A 492 11.28 -36.66 1.59
C SER A 492 10.80 -36.58 3.04
N LEU A 493 11.20 -35.52 3.74
CA LEU A 493 10.86 -35.26 5.13
C LEU A 493 9.91 -34.07 5.20
N ALA A 494 8.75 -34.26 5.82
CA ALA A 494 7.79 -33.22 6.16
C ALA A 494 7.77 -32.97 7.67
N GLY A 495 7.25 -31.81 8.10
CA GLY A 495 7.21 -31.41 9.51
C GLY A 495 8.57 -31.06 10.11
N ILE A 496 9.55 -30.74 9.25
CA ILE A 496 10.93 -30.36 9.58
C ILE A 496 11.29 -29.08 8.82
N ALA A 497 12.06 -28.17 9.43
CA ALA A 497 12.52 -26.95 8.76
C ALA A 497 13.50 -27.24 7.61
N THR A 498 13.64 -26.31 6.67
CA THR A 498 14.48 -26.45 5.46
C THR A 498 15.98 -26.67 5.75
N ASP A 499 16.47 -26.32 6.95
CA ASP A 499 17.86 -26.44 7.37
C ASP A 499 18.06 -27.24 8.67
N GLU A 500 16.99 -27.83 9.23
CA GLU A 500 17.05 -28.59 10.47
C GLU A 500 17.81 -29.91 10.30
N SER A 501 18.60 -30.27 11.32
CA SER A 501 19.43 -31.48 11.31
C SER A 501 18.65 -32.73 11.72
N TRP A 502 18.91 -33.83 11.03
CA TRP A 502 18.36 -35.14 11.37
C TRP A 502 19.46 -36.21 11.34
N THR A 503 19.25 -37.28 12.12
CA THR A 503 20.14 -38.45 12.18
C THR A 503 19.33 -39.72 12.05
N LEU A 504 19.80 -40.65 11.23
CA LEU A 504 19.21 -41.97 11.03
C LEU A 504 20.01 -43.03 11.77
N TYR A 505 19.33 -43.86 12.55
CA TYR A 505 19.89 -44.98 13.30
C TYR A 505 19.31 -46.31 12.82
N ASP A 506 20.08 -47.39 12.93
CA ASP A 506 19.55 -48.75 12.84
C ASP A 506 18.90 -49.18 14.17
N LEU A 507 18.24 -50.36 14.18
CA LEU A 507 17.62 -50.90 15.40
C LEU A 507 18.61 -51.29 16.50
N GLN A 508 19.92 -51.32 16.21
CA GLN A 508 20.98 -51.53 17.20
C GLN A 508 21.49 -50.21 17.78
N GLY A 509 20.91 -49.07 17.37
CA GLY A 509 21.30 -47.74 17.83
C GLY A 509 22.58 -47.21 17.18
N ARG A 510 23.08 -47.86 16.12
CA ARG A 510 24.25 -47.36 15.38
C ARG A 510 23.79 -46.30 14.40
N GLN A 511 24.51 -45.18 14.37
CA GLN A 511 24.26 -44.11 13.40
C GLN A 511 24.59 -44.60 11.99
N VAL A 512 23.60 -44.56 11.11
CA VAL A 512 23.71 -44.95 9.70
C VAL A 512 24.11 -43.74 8.85
N THR A 513 23.46 -42.60 9.06
CA THR A 513 23.77 -41.34 8.38
C THR A 513 23.17 -40.15 9.14
N ASN A 514 23.60 -38.94 8.79
CA ASN A 514 22.95 -37.71 9.19
C ASN A 514 22.82 -36.78 7.98
N GLY A 515 22.06 -35.70 8.14
CA GLY A 515 21.87 -34.68 7.12
C GLY A 515 21.12 -33.47 7.68
N ARG A 516 20.83 -32.52 6.79
CA ARG A 516 20.03 -31.33 7.09
C ARG A 516 18.98 -31.13 6.00
N GLY A 517 17.85 -30.54 6.38
CA GLY A 517 16.75 -30.20 5.48
C GLY A 517 15.85 -31.38 5.12
N GLN A 518 15.03 -31.17 4.09
CA GLN A 518 13.82 -31.96 3.84
C GLN A 518 14.02 -33.21 2.98
N GLN A 519 15.25 -33.64 2.72
CA GLN A 519 15.54 -34.81 1.89
C GLN A 519 16.64 -35.68 2.47
N LEU A 520 16.42 -37.00 2.43
CA LEU A 520 17.41 -38.02 2.77
C LEU A 520 17.91 -38.67 1.46
N HIS A 521 19.12 -38.28 1.06
CA HIS A 521 19.82 -38.79 -0.12
C HIS A 521 20.83 -39.88 0.27
N LYS A 522 20.32 -41.07 0.60
CA LYS A 522 21.18 -42.24 0.86
C LYS A 522 20.47 -43.51 0.42
N ALA A 523 21.16 -44.33 -0.36
CA ALA A 523 20.74 -45.69 -0.61
C ALA A 523 20.84 -46.49 0.71
N LEU A 524 19.69 -46.87 1.26
CA LEU A 524 19.58 -47.66 2.46
C LEU A 524 19.24 -49.11 2.09
N PRO A 525 19.92 -50.12 2.65
CA PRO A 525 19.49 -51.51 2.51
C PRO A 525 18.10 -51.73 3.12
N ALA A 526 17.40 -52.77 2.65
CA ALA A 526 16.13 -53.19 3.23
C ALA A 526 16.25 -53.41 4.75
N GLY A 527 15.33 -52.83 5.52
CA GLY A 527 15.40 -52.82 6.97
C GLY A 527 14.56 -51.74 7.63
N VAL A 528 14.59 -51.74 8.96
CA VAL A 528 13.88 -50.75 9.77
C VAL A 528 14.91 -49.80 10.39
N TYR A 529 14.64 -48.50 10.29
CA TYR A 529 15.47 -47.43 10.78
C TYR A 529 14.67 -46.48 11.68
N LEU A 530 15.37 -45.74 12.53
CA LEU A 530 14.82 -44.66 13.35
C LEU A 530 15.42 -43.34 12.87
N LEU A 531 14.57 -42.47 12.32
CA LEU A 531 14.93 -41.11 11.97
C LEU A 531 14.65 -40.20 13.16
N LYS A 532 15.64 -39.43 13.58
CA LYS A 532 15.59 -38.58 14.76
C LYS A 532 15.96 -37.14 14.41
N THR A 533 15.13 -36.18 14.82
CA THR A 533 15.44 -34.74 14.92
C THR A 533 15.75 -34.38 16.38
N ALA A 534 15.87 -33.09 16.70
CA ALA A 534 16.10 -32.65 18.08
C ALA A 534 14.96 -33.08 19.03
N ASP A 535 13.74 -33.13 18.53
CA ASP A 535 12.50 -33.23 19.29
C ASP A 535 11.61 -34.42 18.89
N GLN A 536 11.85 -35.06 17.74
CA GLN A 536 10.99 -36.13 17.23
C GLN A 536 11.77 -37.34 16.75
N VAL A 537 11.12 -38.50 16.84
CA VAL A 537 11.65 -39.77 16.32
C VAL A 537 10.55 -40.49 15.58
N ILE A 538 10.83 -40.89 14.33
CA ILE A 538 9.92 -41.70 13.52
C ILE A 538 10.60 -42.95 12.99
N LYS A 539 9.79 -43.98 12.75
CA LYS A 539 10.21 -45.22 12.11
C LYS A 539 10.22 -45.04 10.59
N LEU A 540 11.32 -45.40 9.93
CA LEU A 540 11.43 -45.50 8.48
C LEU A 540 11.62 -46.97 8.09
N VAL A 541 10.80 -47.48 7.18
CA VAL A 541 10.88 -48.85 6.66
C VAL A 541 11.40 -48.79 5.23
N VAL A 542 12.44 -49.56 4.93
CA VAL A 542 13.00 -49.73 3.58
C VAL A 542 12.72 -51.16 3.12
N GLU A 543 12.13 -51.30 1.93
CA GLU A 543 11.72 -52.57 1.32
C GLU A 543 12.40 -52.84 -0.02
#